data_AF-A0A959E7Z1-F1
#
_entry.id   AF-A0A959E7Z1-F1
#
_cell.length_a   1.000
_cell.length_b   1.000
_cell.length_c   1.000
_cell.angle_alpha   90.00
_cell.angle_beta   90.00
_cell.angle_gamma   90.00
#
_symmetry.space_group_name_H-M   'P 1'
#
loop_
_entity.id
_entity.type
_entity.pdbx_description
1 polymer ?
#
loop_
_entity_poly.entity_id
_entity_poly.type
_entity_poly.pdbx_seq_one_letter_code
_entity_poly.pdbx_strand_id
1 'polypeptide(L)'
;MRFFAPFGVTTIAYEEVAYKLPLTRLIDTLNENLLLDKYGAIEGLGVIFIIKPPENQIHQESVVYSRKYKDIRVLRRLPWDFVLNNDEAAILHLMARTYLDILDELPRQRKIKDFDLPALRRDVEQLFDAKGWLVGQEA
;
A
#
# COMPACT_ATOMS: atom_id res chain seq x y z
N MET A 1 2.75 16.51 -2.84
CA MET A 1 3.83 15.58 -3.19
C MET A 1 3.29 14.64 -4.26
N ARG A 2 3.89 14.65 -5.46
CA ARG A 2 3.60 13.70 -6.54
C ARG A 2 4.60 12.55 -6.39
N PHE A 3 4.16 11.30 -6.51
CA PHE A 3 5.12 10.19 -6.56
C PHE A 3 5.88 10.24 -7.89
N PHE A 4 7.16 9.88 -7.86
CA PHE A 4 7.99 9.83 -9.06
C PHE A 4 7.67 8.58 -9.93
N ALA A 5 6.99 7.59 -9.36
CA ALA A 5 6.55 6.36 -10.02
C ALA A 5 5.02 6.18 -9.93
N PRO A 6 4.38 5.45 -10.87
CA PRO A 6 2.94 5.19 -10.86
C PRO A 6 2.47 4.53 -9.56
N PHE A 7 3.18 3.52 -9.05
CA PHE A 7 2.96 2.99 -7.71
C PHE A 7 3.93 3.63 -6.73
N GLY A 8 3.41 4.19 -5.64
CA GLY A 8 4.18 4.82 -4.59
C GLY A 8 3.96 4.12 -3.25
N VAL A 9 5.03 3.82 -2.54
CA VAL A 9 4.97 3.34 -1.15
C VAL A 9 5.92 4.17 -0.30
N THR A 10 5.44 4.71 0.80
CA THR A 10 6.25 5.44 1.79
C THR A 10 5.68 5.24 3.19
N THR A 11 6.32 5.83 4.19
CA THR A 11 5.98 5.60 5.60
C THR A 11 6.04 6.87 6.41
N ILE A 12 5.21 6.90 7.45
CA ILE A 12 5.38 7.78 8.60
C ILE A 12 5.68 6.88 9.78
N ALA A 13 6.96 6.74 10.13
CA ALA A 13 7.44 5.82 11.14
C ALA A 13 8.48 6.48 12.06
N TYR A 14 8.66 5.95 13.26
CA TYR A 14 9.83 6.27 14.09
C TYR A 14 11.07 5.45 13.68
N GLU A 15 12.24 5.91 14.10
CA GLU A 15 13.54 5.35 13.69
C GLU A 15 13.69 3.87 14.07
N GLU A 16 13.13 3.46 15.22
CA GLU A 16 13.20 2.10 15.77
C GLU A 16 12.64 1.04 14.84
N VAL A 17 11.75 1.43 13.92
CA VAL A 17 11.14 0.52 12.94
C VAL A 17 11.43 0.91 11.50
N ALA A 18 11.91 2.13 11.22
CA ALA A 18 12.07 2.62 9.85
C ALA A 18 13.07 1.80 9.02
N TYR A 19 14.18 1.35 9.63
CA TYR A 19 15.27 0.68 8.91
C TYR A 19 14.94 -0.74 8.41
N LYS A 20 13.88 -1.36 8.92
CA LYS A 20 13.48 -2.73 8.56
C LYS A 20 12.28 -2.79 7.61
N LEU A 21 11.80 -1.64 7.14
CA LEU A 21 10.63 -1.60 6.28
C LEU A 21 11.05 -1.93 4.83
N PRO A 22 10.50 -2.99 4.22
CA PRO A 22 10.85 -3.42 2.87
C PRO A 22 10.18 -2.57 1.78
N LEU A 23 10.26 -1.24 1.90
CA LEU A 23 9.55 -0.30 1.01
C LEU A 23 10.00 -0.44 -0.44
N THR A 24 11.31 -0.46 -0.66
CA THR A 24 11.93 -0.60 -1.99
C THR A 24 11.52 -1.92 -2.64
N ARG A 25 11.50 -3.01 -1.89
CA ARG A 25 11.10 -4.32 -2.41
C ARG A 25 9.65 -4.33 -2.90
N LEU A 26 8.74 -3.70 -2.17
CA LEU A 26 7.33 -3.59 -2.54
C LEU A 26 7.12 -2.66 -3.74
N ILE A 27 7.69 -1.44 -3.71
CA ILE A 27 7.51 -0.44 -4.77
C ILE A 27 8.13 -0.88 -6.09
N ASP A 28 9.33 -1.47 -6.07
CA ASP A 28 10.02 -1.92 -7.28
C ASP A 28 9.25 -3.08 -7.89
N THR A 29 8.83 -4.06 -7.06
CA THR A 29 8.02 -5.19 -7.56
C THR A 29 6.73 -4.73 -8.23
N LEU A 30 6.02 -3.74 -7.67
CA LEU A 30 4.81 -3.22 -8.30
C LEU A 30 5.12 -2.53 -9.64
N ASN A 31 6.10 -1.62 -9.69
CA ASN A 31 6.39 -0.85 -10.89
C ASN A 31 7.11 -1.65 -11.99
N GLU A 32 7.86 -2.70 -11.64
CA GLU A 32 8.52 -3.59 -12.61
C GLU A 32 7.55 -4.58 -13.27
N ASN A 33 6.47 -4.96 -12.57
CA ASN A 33 5.57 -6.04 -13.01
C ASN A 33 4.21 -5.54 -13.47
N LEU A 34 3.77 -4.35 -13.05
CA LEU A 34 2.47 -3.79 -13.37
C LEU A 34 2.59 -2.40 -14.01
N LEU A 35 1.69 -2.13 -14.94
CA LEU A 35 1.55 -0.81 -15.58
C LEU A 35 0.20 -0.23 -15.17
N LEU A 36 0.21 0.85 -14.38
CA LEU A 36 -1.00 1.41 -13.77
C LEU A 36 -2.02 1.92 -14.80
N ASP A 37 -1.55 2.41 -15.95
CA ASP A 37 -2.38 2.92 -17.04
C ASP A 37 -3.28 1.86 -17.70
N LYS A 38 -2.91 0.57 -17.58
CA LYS A 38 -3.76 -0.56 -18.01
C LYS A 38 -5.09 -0.63 -17.26
N TYR A 39 -5.14 -0.07 -16.07
CA TYR A 39 -6.33 -0.09 -15.21
C TYR A 39 -7.17 1.18 -15.34
N GLY A 40 -6.82 2.09 -16.26
CA GLY A 40 -7.63 3.26 -16.58
C GLY A 40 -6.99 4.60 -16.21
N ALA A 41 -7.81 5.63 -16.03
CA ALA A 41 -7.37 7.02 -16.06
C ALA A 41 -6.74 7.54 -14.74
N ILE A 42 -5.99 6.69 -14.02
CA ILE A 42 -5.21 7.06 -12.83
C ILE A 42 -3.73 7.14 -13.20
N GLU A 43 -3.06 8.21 -12.78
CA GLU A 43 -1.62 8.42 -13.01
C GLU A 43 -0.76 8.02 -11.80
N GLY A 44 -1.38 7.84 -10.62
CA GLY A 44 -0.65 7.41 -9.44
C GLY A 44 -1.50 6.76 -8.37
N LEU A 45 -0.97 5.72 -7.73
CA LEU A 45 -1.51 5.09 -6.54
C LEU A 45 -0.42 5.05 -5.46
N GLY A 46 -0.60 5.89 -4.45
CA GLY A 46 0.31 6.03 -3.32
C GLY A 46 -0.24 5.46 -2.04
N VAL A 47 0.51 4.58 -1.39
CA VAL A 47 0.22 4.07 -0.05
C VAL A 47 1.26 4.61 0.93
N ILE A 48 0.79 5.21 2.02
CA ILE A 48 1.59 5.75 3.10
C ILE A 48 1.26 4.94 4.35
N PHE A 49 2.18 4.09 4.78
CA PHE A 49 2.00 3.31 6.01
C PHE A 49 2.36 4.15 7.24
N ILE A 50 1.44 4.25 8.19
CA ILE A 50 1.66 4.89 9.48
C ILE A 50 2.07 3.80 10.47
N ILE A 51 3.30 3.87 10.98
CA ILE A 51 3.79 2.94 12.01
C ILE A 51 4.26 3.77 13.20
N LYS A 52 3.33 4.04 14.12
CA LYS A 52 3.61 4.79 15.34
C LYS A 52 2.95 4.11 16.55
N PRO A 53 3.51 4.29 17.77
CA PRO A 53 2.86 3.86 19.00
C PRO A 53 1.40 4.32 19.08
N PRO A 54 0.51 3.52 19.69
CA PRO A 54 -0.94 3.76 19.69
C PRO A 54 -1.34 5.10 20.35
N GLU A 55 -0.51 5.61 21.26
CA GLU A 55 -0.69 6.93 21.89
C GLU A 55 -0.57 8.09 20.88
N ASN A 56 0.10 7.88 19.74
CA ASN A 56 0.31 8.92 18.73
C ASN A 56 -0.78 8.89 17.63
N GLN A 57 -1.77 9.74 17.82
CA GLN A 57 -2.91 9.91 16.91
C GLN A 57 -2.79 11.12 15.96
N ILE A 58 -1.60 11.73 15.84
CA ILE A 58 -1.39 12.92 14.99
C ILE A 58 -1.74 12.64 13.52
N HIS A 59 -1.48 11.42 13.04
CA HIS A 59 -1.80 11.00 11.68
C HIS A 59 -2.98 10.02 11.70
N GLN A 60 -4.05 10.40 11.01
CA GLN A 60 -5.25 9.60 10.83
C GLN A 60 -5.21 8.87 9.48
N GLU A 61 -5.86 7.71 9.43
CA GLU A 61 -6.08 7.00 8.17
C GLU A 61 -6.98 7.83 7.26
N SER A 62 -6.71 7.79 5.96
CA SER A 62 -7.51 8.53 4.98
C SER A 62 -7.28 8.03 3.56
N VAL A 63 -8.27 8.24 2.70
CA VAL A 63 -8.15 8.07 1.26
C VAL A 63 -8.46 9.39 0.57
N VAL A 64 -7.51 9.86 -0.23
CA VAL A 64 -7.62 11.08 -1.02
C VAL A 64 -7.48 10.71 -2.49
N TYR A 65 -8.36 11.24 -3.32
CA TYR A 65 -8.23 11.19 -4.78
C TYR A 65 -8.19 12.62 -5.32
N SER A 66 -7.13 12.94 -6.06
CA SER A 66 -6.95 14.21 -6.76
C SER A 66 -7.39 14.07 -8.20
N ARG A 67 -8.51 14.69 -8.59
CA ARG A 67 -8.93 14.75 -10.01
C ARG A 67 -7.91 15.49 -10.89
N LYS A 68 -7.28 16.54 -10.35
CA LYS A 68 -6.31 17.37 -11.07
C LYS A 68 -5.05 16.59 -11.45
N TYR A 69 -4.57 15.74 -10.53
CA TYR A 69 -3.33 14.97 -10.70
C TYR A 69 -3.58 13.50 -11.03
N LYS A 70 -4.86 13.10 -11.10
CA LYS A 70 -5.31 11.72 -11.25
C LYS A 70 -4.59 10.76 -10.31
N ASP A 71 -4.35 11.18 -9.07
CA ASP A 71 -3.65 10.39 -8.06
C ASP A 71 -4.58 9.94 -6.93
N ILE A 72 -4.38 8.71 -6.45
CA ILE A 72 -4.97 8.18 -5.25
C ILE A 72 -3.87 8.13 -4.19
N ARG A 73 -4.19 8.61 -2.99
CA ARG A 73 -3.30 8.57 -1.83
C ARG A 73 -4.04 7.97 -0.66
N VAL A 74 -3.46 6.91 -0.09
CA VAL A 74 -4.03 6.19 1.04
C VAL A 74 -3.05 6.26 2.19
N LEU A 75 -3.52 6.71 3.35
CA LEU A 75 -2.80 6.64 4.62
C LEU A 75 -3.42 5.49 5.41
N ARG A 76 -2.63 4.49 5.76
CA ARG A 76 -3.08 3.29 6.48
C ARG A 76 -2.15 2.97 7.62
N ARG A 77 -2.68 2.63 8.79
CA ARG A 77 -1.88 2.25 9.95
C ARG A 77 -1.50 0.78 9.87
N LEU A 78 -0.25 0.48 10.21
CA LEU A 78 0.19 -0.88 10.51
C LEU A 78 0.31 -1.03 12.04
N PRO A 79 0.07 -2.22 12.61
CA PRO A 79 0.19 -2.44 14.05
C PRO A 79 1.64 -2.22 14.51
N TRP A 80 1.83 -1.25 15.42
CA TRP A 80 3.16 -0.89 15.94
C TRP A 80 3.89 -2.09 16.53
N ASP A 81 3.26 -2.84 17.43
CA ASP A 81 3.91 -3.95 18.12
C ASP A 81 4.27 -5.09 17.17
N PHE A 82 3.44 -5.34 16.15
CA PHE A 82 3.77 -6.33 15.13
C PHE A 82 5.02 -5.89 14.37
N VAL A 83 5.03 -4.66 13.86
CA VAL A 83 6.18 -4.16 13.12
C VAL A 83 7.40 -4.16 14.02
N LEU A 84 7.33 -3.68 15.27
CA LEU A 84 8.44 -3.60 16.22
C LEU A 84 9.09 -4.97 16.50
N ASN A 85 8.30 -6.04 16.62
CA ASN A 85 8.79 -7.33 17.09
C ASN A 85 9.05 -8.37 15.99
N ASN A 86 8.76 -8.03 14.72
CA ASN A 86 8.94 -8.95 13.60
C ASN A 86 10.06 -8.51 12.65
N ASP A 87 10.52 -9.47 11.85
CA ASP A 87 11.54 -9.27 10.82
C ASP A 87 10.95 -8.67 9.53
N GLU A 88 11.84 -8.35 8.59
CA GLU A 88 11.48 -7.75 7.30
C GLU A 88 10.48 -8.62 6.51
N ALA A 89 10.62 -9.95 6.55
CA ALA A 89 9.78 -10.86 5.79
C ALA A 89 8.33 -10.84 6.31
N ALA A 90 8.15 -10.97 7.62
CA ALA A 90 6.84 -10.87 8.24
C ALA A 90 6.19 -9.48 8.05
N ILE A 91 6.99 -8.41 8.10
CA ILE A 91 6.51 -7.05 7.80
C ILE A 91 6.07 -6.94 6.34
N LEU A 92 6.82 -7.52 5.39
CA LEU A 92 6.45 -7.52 3.98
C LEU A 92 5.11 -8.21 3.74
N HIS A 93 4.86 -9.35 4.41
CA HIS A 93 3.61 -10.08 4.28
C HIS A 93 2.43 -9.24 4.80
N LEU A 94 2.60 -8.62 5.97
CA LEU A 94 1.61 -7.69 6.53
C LEU A 94 1.34 -6.52 5.57
N MET A 95 2.39 -5.92 5.00
CA MET A 95 2.27 -4.80 4.05
C MET A 95 1.55 -5.22 2.77
N ALA A 96 1.88 -6.38 2.21
CA ALA A 96 1.26 -6.93 1.01
C ALA A 96 -0.23 -7.18 1.23
N ARG A 97 -0.59 -7.79 2.37
CA ARG A 97 -1.99 -8.01 2.75
C ARG A 97 -2.74 -6.70 2.93
N THR A 98 -2.16 -5.78 3.70
CA THR A 98 -2.76 -4.47 3.96
C THR A 98 -2.96 -3.68 2.66
N TYR A 99 -2.06 -3.83 1.69
CA TYR A 99 -2.19 -3.21 0.38
C TYR A 99 -3.41 -3.76 -0.38
N LEU A 100 -3.65 -5.08 -0.35
CA LEU A 100 -4.85 -5.67 -0.93
C LEU A 100 -6.12 -5.20 -0.22
N ASP A 101 -6.11 -5.15 1.12
CA ASP A 101 -7.26 -4.67 1.90
C ASP A 101 -7.60 -3.20 1.54
N ILE A 102 -6.57 -2.37 1.31
CA ILE A 102 -6.75 -1.00 0.80
C ILE A 102 -7.50 -1.02 -0.54
N LEU A 103 -7.09 -1.86 -1.50
CA LEU A 103 -7.75 -1.95 -2.80
C LEU A 103 -9.20 -2.41 -2.69
N ASP A 104 -9.50 -3.35 -1.79
CA ASP A 104 -10.86 -3.84 -1.56
C ASP A 104 -11.77 -2.77 -0.92
N GLU A 105 -11.21 -1.86 -0.13
CA GLU A 105 -11.95 -0.78 0.53
C GLU A 105 -12.15 0.47 -0.33
N LEU A 106 -11.26 0.73 -1.28
CA LEU A 106 -11.31 1.91 -2.15
C LEU A 106 -12.70 2.18 -2.79
N PRO A 107 -13.45 1.19 -3.32
CA PRO A 107 -14.76 1.43 -3.93
C PRO A 107 -15.79 1.98 -2.94
N ARG A 108 -15.69 1.59 -1.65
CA ARG A 108 -16.61 2.03 -0.58
C ARG A 108 -16.39 3.48 -0.21
N GLN A 109 -15.15 3.93 -0.30
CA GLN A 109 -14.76 5.28 0.07
C GLN A 109 -14.87 6.25 -1.12
N ARG A 110 -14.62 5.76 -2.34
CA ARG A 110 -14.66 6.61 -3.54
C ARG A 110 -14.87 5.85 -4.84
N LYS A 111 -15.88 6.26 -5.59
CA LYS A 111 -16.02 5.84 -6.99
C LYS A 111 -15.12 6.70 -7.87
N ILE A 112 -14.21 6.05 -8.58
CA ILE A 112 -13.32 6.67 -9.54
C ILE A 112 -13.81 6.27 -10.93
N LYS A 113 -14.08 7.26 -11.77
CA LYS A 113 -14.55 7.01 -13.13
C LYS A 113 -13.41 6.40 -13.95
N ASP A 114 -13.73 5.43 -14.79
CA ASP A 114 -12.80 4.83 -15.75
C ASP A 114 -11.55 4.25 -15.06
N PHE A 115 -11.71 3.65 -13.87
CA PHE A 115 -10.66 2.94 -13.14
C PHE A 115 -11.12 1.51 -12.83
N ASP A 116 -10.49 0.53 -13.47
CA ASP A 116 -10.73 -0.91 -13.30
C ASP A 116 -9.96 -1.44 -12.09
N LEU A 117 -10.43 -1.01 -10.93
CA LEU A 117 -9.90 -1.45 -9.64
C LEU A 117 -10.03 -2.97 -9.43
N PRO A 118 -11.11 -3.66 -9.84
CA PRO A 118 -11.17 -5.13 -9.77
C PRO A 118 -10.02 -5.82 -10.52
N ALA A 119 -9.69 -5.37 -11.74
CA ALA A 119 -8.56 -5.90 -12.49
C ALA A 119 -7.23 -5.60 -11.80
N LEU A 120 -7.01 -4.37 -11.33
CA LEU A 120 -5.78 -4.01 -10.59
C LEU A 120 -5.60 -4.90 -9.36
N ARG A 121 -6.66 -5.05 -8.54
CA ARG A 121 -6.62 -5.84 -7.32
C ARG A 121 -6.26 -7.29 -7.61
N ARG A 122 -6.87 -7.90 -8.63
CA ARG A 122 -6.57 -9.29 -9.03
C ARG A 122 -5.12 -9.44 -9.44
N ASP A 123 -4.61 -8.53 -10.28
CA ASP A 123 -3.24 -8.64 -10.79
C ASP A 123 -2.20 -8.39 -9.69
N VAL A 124 -2.48 -7.48 -8.75
CA VAL A 124 -1.65 -7.27 -7.54
C VAL A 124 -1.65 -8.51 -6.65
N GLU A 125 -2.81 -9.14 -6.42
CA GLU A 125 -2.90 -10.37 -5.63
C GLU A 125 -2.10 -11.51 -6.27
N GLN A 126 -2.26 -11.73 -7.57
CA GLN A 126 -1.50 -12.75 -8.31
C GLN A 126 0.00 -12.49 -8.24
N LEU A 127 0.42 -11.23 -8.35
CA LEU A 127 1.82 -10.85 -8.20
C LEU A 127 2.35 -11.16 -6.79
N PHE A 128 1.62 -10.76 -5.75
CA PHE A 128 2.04 -11.01 -4.37
C PHE A 128 2.04 -12.50 -4.01
N ASP A 129 1.08 -13.27 -4.52
CA ASP A 129 1.04 -14.73 -4.40
C ASP A 129 2.25 -15.38 -5.06
N ALA A 130 2.55 -15.00 -6.31
CA ALA A 130 3.72 -15.49 -7.05
C ALA A 130 5.06 -15.13 -6.38
N LYS A 131 5.12 -14.03 -5.61
CA LYS A 131 6.29 -13.66 -4.79
C LYS A 131 6.33 -14.35 -3.43
N GLY A 132 5.29 -15.10 -3.06
CA GLY A 132 5.17 -15.78 -1.78
C GLY A 132 4.87 -14.85 -0.60
N TRP A 133 4.30 -13.66 -0.85
CA TRP A 133 4.07 -12.64 0.19
C TRP A 133 2.72 -12.75 0.88
N LEU A 134 1.83 -13.58 0.35
CA LEU A 134 0.50 -13.81 0.94
C LEU A 134 0.50 -15.00 1.91
N VAL A 135 1.68 -15.53 2.26
CA VAL A 135 1.83 -16.68 3.15
C VAL A 135 1.84 -16.20 4.61
N GLY A 136 0.74 -16.43 5.33
CA GLY A 136 0.67 -16.19 6.78
C GLY A 136 -0.47 -15.27 7.21
N GLN A 137 -1.67 -15.82 7.36
CA GLN A 137 -2.26 -16.17 8.66
C GLN A 137 -3.26 -17.31 8.41
N GLU A 138 -2.96 -18.52 8.90
CA GLU A 138 -4.04 -19.45 9.25
C GLU A 138 -4.71 -18.86 10.50
N ALA A 139 -6.02 -18.60 10.36
CA ALA A 139 -7.06 -18.37 11.39
C ALA A 139 -6.82 -17.27 12.45
#